data_AF-A0A251RU37-F1
#
_entry.id   AF-A0A251RU37-F1
#
_cell.length_a   1.000
_cell.length_b   1.000
_cell.length_c   1.000
_cell.angle_alpha   90.00
_cell.angle_beta   90.00
_cell.angle_gamma   90.00
#
_symmetry.space_group_name_H-M   'P 1'
#
loop_
_entity.id
_entity.type
_entity.pdbx_description
1 polymer ?
#
loop_
_entity_poly.entity_id
_entity_poly.type
_entity_poly.pdbx_seq_one_letter_code
_entity_poly.pdbx_strand_id
1 'polypeptide(L)'
;MTTLNSSSDVESTMDERSNPQPPSSTVNDHHNYNNGLSDEEEKNSGESQALWTTFTDSFCEVQSVLERNRVLIQQVNENHRLKNHESMVSNVALIQEINNNVS
;
A
#
# COMPACT_ATOMS: atom_id res chain seq x y z
N MET A 1 -50.57 -19.95 13.92
CA MET A 1 -50.51 -18.72 13.10
C MET A 1 -49.36 -17.90 13.68
N THR A 2 -48.25 -17.57 13.01
CA THR A 2 -47.88 -17.54 11.59
C THR A 2 -46.35 -17.61 11.49
N THR A 3 -45.88 -18.55 10.67
CA THR A 3 -44.73 -18.48 9.72
C THR A 3 -43.45 -17.72 10.12
N LEU A 4 -42.39 -18.49 10.39
CA LEU A 4 -41.01 -18.02 10.25
C LEU A 4 -40.72 -17.78 8.76
N ASN A 5 -40.28 -16.57 8.47
CA ASN A 5 -40.04 -16.02 7.15
C ASN A 5 -38.65 -16.41 6.62
N SER A 6 -38.68 -17.09 5.47
CA SER A 6 -37.76 -17.07 4.32
C SER A 6 -36.30 -17.50 4.47
N SER A 7 -36.08 -18.67 3.85
CA SER A 7 -34.97 -19.01 2.95
C SER A 7 -34.49 -17.83 2.11
N SER A 8 -33.17 -17.67 2.00
CA SER A 8 -32.58 -17.28 0.71
C SER A 8 -31.33 -18.10 0.48
N ASP A 9 -31.51 -19.17 -0.30
CA ASP A 9 -30.46 -19.87 -1.02
C ASP A 9 -29.84 -18.89 -2.02
N VAL A 10 -28.56 -18.56 -1.83
CA VAL A 10 -27.73 -17.95 -2.87
C VAL A 10 -26.58 -18.89 -3.17
N GLU A 11 -26.90 -19.87 -4.02
CA GLU A 11 -25.96 -20.67 -4.77
C GLU A 11 -25.24 -19.74 -5.75
N SER A 12 -24.01 -19.32 -5.42
CA SER A 12 -23.15 -18.63 -6.37
C SER A 12 -22.31 -19.68 -7.08
N THR A 13 -22.90 -20.23 -8.15
CA THR A 13 -22.21 -21.07 -9.13
C THR A 13 -21.12 -20.23 -9.81
N MET A 14 -19.86 -20.63 -9.63
CA MET A 14 -18.76 -20.09 -10.42
C MET A 14 -18.77 -20.78 -11.78
N ASP A 15 -19.21 -20.09 -12.82
CA ASP A 15 -19.12 -20.59 -14.19
C ASP A 15 -17.65 -20.67 -14.62
N GLU A 16 -17.14 -21.90 -14.63
CA GLU A 16 -15.83 -22.27 -15.13
C GLU A 16 -15.87 -22.42 -16.67
N ARG A 17 -14.97 -21.69 -17.35
CA ARG A 17 -14.49 -21.88 -18.73
C ARG A 17 -15.48 -21.69 -19.89
N SER A 18 -15.20 -20.66 -20.68
CA SER A 18 -15.23 -20.77 -22.13
C SER A 18 -14.06 -20.02 -22.75
N ASN A 19 -13.06 -20.80 -23.15
CA ASN A 19 -11.94 -20.41 -23.98
C ASN A 19 -12.41 -20.24 -25.44
N PRO A 20 -12.28 -19.06 -26.08
CA PRO A 20 -12.45 -18.95 -27.51
C PRO A 20 -11.15 -19.38 -28.21
N GLN A 21 -11.20 -20.51 -28.88
CA GLN A 21 -10.18 -20.97 -29.82
C GLN A 21 -10.12 -20.02 -31.03
N PRO A 22 -8.94 -19.58 -31.52
CA PRO A 22 -8.84 -18.77 -32.74
C PRO A 22 -8.93 -19.65 -34.00
N PRO A 23 -9.71 -19.27 -35.03
CA PRO A 23 -9.62 -19.92 -36.33
C PRO A 23 -8.59 -19.25 -37.27
N SER A 24 -7.68 -20.11 -37.73
CA SER A 24 -7.10 -20.21 -39.08
C SER A 24 -6.33 -19.05 -39.71
N SER A 25 -5.10 -19.40 -40.05
CA SER A 25 -4.17 -18.77 -40.99
C SER A 25 -4.83 -18.32 -42.29
N THR A 26 -4.66 -17.06 -42.66
CA THR A 26 -4.64 -16.60 -44.05
C THR A 26 -3.59 -15.51 -44.19
N VAL A 27 -2.64 -15.79 -45.08
CA VAL A 27 -1.52 -14.94 -45.49
C VAL A 27 -2.05 -13.61 -46.04
N ASN A 28 -1.47 -12.49 -45.63
CA ASN A 28 -1.46 -11.26 -46.41
C ASN A 28 -0.12 -10.54 -46.21
N ASP A 29 0.60 -10.44 -47.32
CA ASP A 29 1.90 -9.80 -47.49
C ASP A 29 1.84 -8.27 -47.33
N HIS A 30 2.86 -7.77 -46.63
CA HIS A 30 3.59 -6.52 -46.89
C HIS A 30 2.80 -5.26 -47.25
N HIS A 31 2.46 -4.46 -46.25
CA HIS A 31 2.55 -2.99 -46.36
C HIS A 31 3.56 -2.46 -45.34
N ASN A 32 4.76 -2.23 -45.85
CA ASN A 32 5.82 -1.39 -45.31
C ASN A 32 5.25 0.00 -44.99
N TYR A 33 4.95 0.27 -43.73
CA TYR A 33 4.86 1.63 -43.22
C TYR A 33 6.10 1.93 -42.38
N ASN A 34 6.99 2.67 -43.02
CA ASN A 34 8.11 3.37 -42.42
C ASN A 34 7.70 4.08 -41.13
N ASN A 35 8.43 3.74 -40.07
CA ASN A 35 9.04 4.66 -39.11
C ASN A 35 8.37 6.05 -38.97
N GLY A 36 7.40 6.13 -38.07
CA GLY A 36 6.96 7.36 -37.42
C GLY A 36 7.37 7.32 -35.97
N LEU A 37 8.69 7.39 -35.74
CA LEU A 37 9.36 7.66 -34.49
C LEU A 37 8.56 8.70 -33.68
N SER A 38 7.81 8.24 -32.67
CA SER A 38 7.28 9.10 -31.62
C SER A 38 8.15 8.86 -30.39
N ASP A 39 9.43 9.23 -30.49
CA ASP A 39 10.43 9.21 -29.41
C ASP A 39 10.16 10.29 -28.34
N GLU A 40 8.89 10.66 -28.13
CA GLU A 40 8.47 11.68 -27.16
C GLU A 40 7.75 11.05 -25.95
N GLU A 41 7.45 9.75 -25.96
CA GLU A 41 6.80 9.06 -24.83
C GLU A 41 7.78 8.50 -23.79
N GLU A 42 9.06 8.32 -24.13
CA GLU A 42 10.03 7.65 -23.26
C GLU A 42 10.62 8.56 -22.15
N LYS A 43 10.57 9.89 -22.31
CA LYS A 43 11.11 10.83 -21.30
C LYS A 43 10.27 10.98 -20.04
N ASN A 44 8.98 10.65 -20.09
CA ASN A 44 8.07 10.81 -18.95
C ASN A 44 8.15 9.62 -17.95
N SER A 45 8.51 8.44 -18.45
CA SER A 45 8.60 7.21 -17.64
C SER A 45 9.69 7.30 -16.55
N GLY A 46 10.87 7.84 -16.90
CA GLY A 46 11.98 7.99 -15.96
C GLY A 46 11.72 9.00 -14.84
N GLU A 47 11.04 10.11 -15.16
CA GLU A 47 10.63 11.11 -14.17
C GLU A 47 9.58 10.55 -13.21
N SER A 48 8.58 9.84 -13.76
CA SER A 48 7.57 9.14 -12.97
C SER A 48 8.19 8.11 -12.03
N GLN A 49 9.18 7.35 -12.49
CA GLN A 49 9.89 6.36 -11.66
C GLN A 49 10.67 7.02 -10.52
N ALA A 50 11.35 8.14 -10.77
CA ALA A 50 12.08 8.90 -9.74
C ALA A 50 11.15 9.51 -8.67
N LEU A 51 9.95 9.93 -9.07
CA LEU A 51 8.92 10.39 -8.13
C LEU A 51 8.42 9.23 -7.25
N TRP A 52 8.19 8.05 -7.83
CA TRP A 52 7.79 6.87 -7.08
C TRP A 52 8.85 6.41 -6.08
N THR A 53 10.14 6.40 -6.46
CA THR A 53 11.21 6.03 -5.53
C THR A 53 11.28 7.02 -4.36
N THR A 54 11.24 8.32 -4.64
CA THR A 54 11.26 9.35 -3.60
C THR A 54 10.05 9.23 -2.66
N PHE A 55 8.87 8.96 -3.21
CA PHE A 55 7.68 8.70 -2.41
C PHE A 55 7.86 7.48 -1.51
N THR A 56 8.31 6.35 -2.06
CA THR A 56 8.52 5.11 -1.28
C THR A 56 9.55 5.34 -0.18
N ASP A 57 10.64 6.05 -0.45
CA ASP A 57 11.68 6.34 0.54
C ASP A 57 11.11 7.21 1.67
N SER A 58 10.41 8.30 1.33
CA SER A 58 9.76 9.17 2.33
C SER A 58 8.69 8.42 3.14
N PHE A 59 7.97 7.49 2.51
CA PHE A 59 6.98 6.67 3.19
C PHE A 59 7.66 5.71 4.17
N CYS A 60 8.74 5.04 3.78
CA CYS A 60 9.53 4.18 4.65
C CYS A 60 10.13 4.95 5.84
N GLU A 61 10.58 6.18 5.63
CA GLU A 61 11.07 7.06 6.68
C GLU A 61 9.96 7.38 7.69
N VAL A 62 8.78 7.80 7.23
CA VAL A 62 7.62 8.04 8.09
C VAL A 62 7.21 6.78 8.85
N GLN A 63 7.18 5.61 8.19
CA GLN A 63 6.91 4.33 8.85
C GLN A 63 7.91 4.04 9.98
N SER A 64 9.20 4.28 9.74
CA SER A 64 10.26 4.06 10.73
C SER A 64 10.10 4.98 11.95
N VAL A 65 9.76 6.25 11.71
CA VAL A 65 9.48 7.23 12.77
C VAL A 65 8.24 6.85 13.58
N LEU A 66 7.17 6.39 12.92
CA LEU A 66 5.94 5.96 13.60
C LEU A 66 6.16 4.72 14.45
N GLU A 67 6.92 3.74 13.98
CA GLU A 67 7.23 2.55 14.78
C GLU A 67 8.08 2.91 16.02
N ARG A 68 9.03 3.84 15.88
CA ARG A 68 9.78 4.37 17.02
C ARG A 68 8.84 5.07 18.02
N ASN A 69 7.96 5.95 17.55
CA ASN A 69 6.98 6.63 18.40
C ASN A 69 6.06 5.64 19.13
N ARG A 70 5.64 4.56 18.46
CA ARG A 70 4.84 3.50 19.07
C ARG A 70 5.56 2.87 20.26
N VAL A 71 6.84 2.52 20.12
CA VAL A 71 7.63 1.93 21.20
C VAL A 71 7.83 2.92 22.35
N LEU A 72 8.15 4.17 22.06
CA LEU A 72 8.33 5.22 23.09
C LEU A 72 7.04 5.45 23.90
N ILE A 73 5.90 5.52 23.22
CA ILE A 73 4.59 5.66 23.89
C ILE A 73 4.29 4.45 24.77
N GLN A 74 4.60 3.23 24.31
CA GLN A 74 4.45 2.03 25.12
C GLN A 74 5.31 2.10 26.39
N GLN A 75 6.56 2.55 26.29
CA GLN A 75 7.44 2.73 27.44
C GLN A 75 6.91 3.81 28.40
N VAL A 76 6.42 4.94 27.89
CA VAL A 76 5.79 5.99 28.71
C VAL A 76 4.60 5.44 29.48
N ASN A 77 3.75 4.63 28.84
CA ASN A 77 2.59 4.01 29.45
C ASN A 77 2.99 2.98 30.53
N GLU A 78 4.01 2.16 30.27
CA GLU A 78 4.54 1.21 31.26
C GLU A 78 5.05 1.95 32.50
N ASN A 79 5.87 2.97 32.29
CA ASN A 79 6.40 3.83 33.34
C ASN A 79 5.28 4.49 34.16
N HIS A 80 4.20 4.94 33.51
CA HIS A 80 3.04 5.50 34.20
C HIS A 80 2.35 4.44 35.08
N ARG A 81 2.26 3.19 34.62
CA ARG A 81 1.67 2.08 35.37
C ARG A 81 2.52 1.70 36.59
N LEU A 82 3.84 1.79 36.50
CA LEU A 82 4.77 1.54 37.60
C LEU A 82 4.63 2.56 38.75
N LYS A 83 4.24 3.80 38.46
CA LYS A 83 3.97 4.88 39.44
C LYS A 83 5.14 5.22 40.37
N ASN A 84 6.36 4.81 40.05
CA ASN A 84 7.55 5.20 40.78
C ASN A 84 8.00 6.60 40.30
N HIS A 85 8.74 7.31 41.14
CA HIS A 85 9.23 8.65 40.78
C HIS A 85 10.23 8.60 39.61
N GLU A 86 11.11 7.61 39.61
CA GLU A 86 12.16 7.44 38.61
C GLU A 86 11.61 7.21 37.19
N SER A 87 10.61 6.33 37.01
CA SER A 87 10.02 6.09 35.68
C SER A 87 9.19 7.28 35.20
N MET A 88 8.57 8.05 36.10
CA MET A 88 7.90 9.31 35.71
C MET A 88 8.89 10.38 35.24
N VAL A 89 10.09 10.45 35.83
CA VAL A 89 11.16 11.33 35.33
C VAL A 89 11.66 10.86 33.96
N SER A 90 11.80 9.54 33.77
CA SER A 90 12.16 8.96 32.46
C SER A 90 11.15 9.30 31.35
N ASN A 91 9.86 9.39 31.68
CA ASN A 91 8.82 9.81 30.72
C ASN A 91 9.07 11.19 30.12
N VAL A 92 9.73 12.11 30.83
CA VAL A 92 10.08 13.43 30.28
C VAL A 92 11.03 13.28 29.09
N ALA A 93 12.06 12.44 29.22
CA ALA A 93 13.01 12.19 28.14
C ALA A 93 12.36 11.46 26.96
N LEU A 94 11.52 10.45 27.23
CA LEU A 94 10.80 9.71 26.19
C LEU A 94 9.82 10.60 25.41
N ILE A 95 9.11 11.51 26.09
CA ILE A 95 8.20 12.47 25.44
C ILE A 95 8.97 13.49 24.62
N GLN A 96 10.14 13.95 25.09
CA GLN A 96 11.02 14.81 24.30
C GLN A 96 11.47 14.10 23.01
N GLU A 97 11.80 12.81 23.09
CA GLU A 97 12.17 12.02 21.91
C GLU A 97 11.00 11.89 20.92
N ILE A 98 9.77 11.66 21.40
CA ILE A 98 8.57 11.67 20.56
C ILE A 98 8.39 13.02 19.86
N ASN A 99 8.57 14.14 20.58
CA ASN A 99 8.42 15.48 20.00
C ASN A 99 9.48 15.77 18.94
N ASN A 100 10.71 15.31 19.14
CA ASN A 100 11.80 15.45 18.16
C ASN A 100 11.55 14.65 16.89
N ASN A 101 10.77 13.57 16.96
CA ASN A 101 10.37 12.77 15.79
C ASN A 101 9.24 13.42 14.97
N VAL A 102 8.64 14.52 15.45
CA VAL A 102 7.54 15.24 14.78
C VAL A 102 7.97 16.59 14.20
N SER A 103 9.03 17.21 14.76
CA SER A 103 9.58 18.50 14.32
C SER A 103 10.57 18.34 13.17
#